data_AF-A0A849DDQ6-F1
#
_entry.id   AF-A0A849DDQ6-F1
#
_cell.length_a   1.000
_cell.length_b   1.000
_cell.length_c   1.000
_cell.angle_alpha   90.00
_cell.angle_beta   90.00
_cell.angle_gamma   90.00
#
_symmetry.space_group_name_H-M   'P 1'
#
loop_
_entity.id
_entity.type
_entity.pdbx_description
1 polymer ?
#
loop_
_entity_poly.entity_id
_entity_poly.type
_entity_poly.pdbx_seq_one_letter_code
_entity_poly.pdbx_strand_id
1 'polypeptide(L)'
;MAKLKDLTGQKFGRLTVLERAEDHIQPSGCSVVMWKCKCDCGAVKIVRAAHLRSNHTQSCGCLRKERAREATFIDLTGQRFHRWTVINQGENLIVPSGEKFVRWNTVCDCGNKGLVLGTPLRNGQSKSCGCYQKEIASELNLKDLTGQRFGKLVVLERVEDHITSGGNSIVKWKCKCDCGKITFVRTDSLKRGDTKSCGCIFHSPKSNLIGKRFNRLVVKEWAFSFTDEDEEYHRGAWLSQCDCGRMILSSTTELKTGHTESCGCLAREILLERNDGETNPSWKGGITPLYAEIRNSPKYKEWREAVLERDNYICQISNIETKDLNVHHKKPFYQIIEDNCIDCIEEALECEELWNIDNGITISEKWHSGIKTDNPKAFHRIYGCRSFTEENFYEWKDN
;
A
#
# COMPACT_ATOMS: atom_id res chain seq x y z
N MET A 1 -68.43 44.46 37.74
CA MET A 1 -67.44 43.37 37.60
C MET A 1 -68.03 42.11 38.22
N ALA A 2 -68.16 41.02 37.46
CA ALA A 2 -68.70 39.76 37.98
C ALA A 2 -67.70 39.12 38.97
N LYS A 3 -68.18 38.75 40.16
CA LYS A 3 -67.38 38.14 41.22
C LYS A 3 -66.83 36.79 40.72
N LEU A 4 -65.50 36.64 40.70
CA LEU A 4 -64.86 35.38 40.28
C LEU A 4 -65.28 34.27 41.25
N LYS A 5 -65.89 33.20 40.72
CA LYS A 5 -66.28 32.03 41.52
C LYS A 5 -65.04 31.24 41.89
N ASP A 6 -64.79 31.07 43.18
CA ASP A 6 -63.76 30.16 43.68
C ASP A 6 -64.14 28.71 43.36
N LEU A 7 -63.21 27.98 42.75
CA LEU A 7 -63.38 26.59 42.35
C LEU A 7 -62.60 25.62 43.26
N THR A 8 -61.90 26.11 44.27
CA THR A 8 -61.10 25.32 45.21
C THR A 8 -61.93 24.17 45.81
N GLY A 9 -61.37 22.96 45.83
CA GLY A 9 -62.02 21.75 46.32
C GLY A 9 -63.05 21.12 45.39
N GLN A 10 -63.48 21.80 44.31
CA GLN A 10 -64.43 21.23 43.37
C GLN A 10 -63.75 20.22 42.43
N LYS A 11 -64.49 19.17 42.05
CA LYS A 11 -64.03 18.10 41.16
C LYS A 11 -64.70 18.21 39.78
N PHE A 12 -63.91 18.17 38.72
CA PHE A 12 -64.32 18.21 37.31
C PHE A 12 -63.74 17.00 36.57
N GLY A 13 -64.57 16.01 36.26
CA GLY A 13 -64.09 14.71 35.78
C GLY A 13 -63.15 14.04 36.79
N ARG A 14 -61.92 13.73 36.39
CA ARG A 14 -60.85 13.19 37.25
C ARG A 14 -59.98 14.25 37.91
N LEU A 15 -60.29 15.55 37.76
CA LEU A 15 -59.46 16.65 38.27
C LEU A 15 -60.12 17.31 39.48
N THR A 16 -59.45 17.28 40.62
CA THR A 16 -59.84 18.04 41.82
C THR A 16 -59.03 19.32 41.90
N VAL A 17 -59.70 20.48 41.99
CA VAL A 17 -59.04 21.79 42.07
C VAL A 17 -58.39 21.96 43.43
N LEU A 18 -57.08 22.25 43.45
CA LEU A 18 -56.30 22.47 44.67
C LEU A 18 -56.24 23.94 45.05
N GLU A 19 -55.83 24.80 44.11
CA GLU A 19 -55.60 26.23 44.36
C GLU A 19 -55.61 27.02 43.03
N ARG A 20 -55.78 28.34 43.12
CA ARG A 20 -55.67 29.24 41.98
C ARG A 20 -54.20 29.31 41.53
N ALA A 21 -53.97 29.14 40.23
CA ALA A 21 -52.65 29.33 39.64
C ALA A 21 -52.53 30.74 39.07
N GLU A 22 -51.31 31.13 38.69
CA GLU A 22 -51.09 32.38 37.97
C GLU A 22 -51.95 32.46 36.71
N ASP A 23 -52.64 33.58 36.53
CA ASP A 23 -53.49 33.79 35.37
C ASP A 23 -52.62 33.80 34.09
N HIS A 24 -53.13 33.22 33.02
CA HIS A 24 -52.44 33.16 31.75
C HIS A 24 -52.80 34.36 30.88
N ILE A 25 -51.80 35.19 30.57
CA ILE A 25 -51.95 36.34 29.68
C ILE A 25 -51.90 35.85 28.24
N GLN A 26 -52.99 36.03 27.50
CA GLN A 26 -53.06 35.71 26.09
C GLN A 26 -52.29 36.73 25.23
N PRO A 27 -51.90 36.38 23.99
CA PRO A 27 -51.30 37.32 23.04
C PRO A 27 -52.16 38.56 22.77
N SER A 28 -53.48 38.47 22.96
CA SER A 28 -54.43 39.59 22.86
C SER A 28 -54.41 40.54 24.07
N GLY A 29 -53.55 40.30 25.06
CA GLY A 29 -53.49 41.03 26.33
C GLY A 29 -54.55 40.61 27.37
N CYS A 30 -55.46 39.69 27.03
CA CYS A 30 -56.51 39.23 27.93
C CYS A 30 -55.97 38.20 28.94
N SER A 31 -56.21 38.44 30.24
CA SER A 31 -55.86 37.52 31.32
C SER A 31 -56.91 36.42 31.51
N VAL A 32 -56.47 35.15 31.57
CA VAL A 32 -57.34 33.99 31.77
C VAL A 32 -57.04 33.31 33.09
N VAL A 33 -58.09 33.10 33.88
CA VAL A 33 -57.97 32.41 35.18
C VAL A 33 -57.57 30.95 35.01
N MET A 34 -56.50 30.56 35.71
CA MET A 34 -55.94 29.22 35.72
C MET A 34 -56.08 28.57 37.11
N TRP A 35 -56.28 27.26 37.15
CA TRP A 35 -56.41 26.48 38.37
C TRP A 35 -55.45 25.30 38.37
N LYS A 36 -54.73 25.10 39.48
CA LYS A 36 -53.90 23.92 39.68
C LYS A 36 -54.77 22.79 40.23
N CYS A 37 -54.81 21.68 39.51
CA CYS A 37 -55.67 20.55 39.80
C CYS A 37 -54.86 19.28 40.03
N LYS A 38 -55.28 18.45 40.99
CA LYS A 38 -54.78 17.08 41.17
C LYS A 38 -55.68 16.11 40.42
N CYS A 39 -55.10 15.29 39.56
CA CYS A 39 -55.82 14.24 38.88
C CYS A 39 -55.94 12.99 39.77
N ASP A 40 -56.99 12.18 39.58
CA ASP A 40 -57.16 10.89 40.27
C ASP A 40 -55.95 9.94 40.09
N CYS A 41 -55.22 10.04 38.97
CA CYS A 41 -53.98 9.28 38.76
C CYS A 41 -52.74 9.87 39.49
N GLY A 42 -52.94 10.84 40.39
CA GLY A 42 -51.89 11.49 41.18
C GLY A 42 -51.19 12.69 40.51
N ALA A 43 -51.28 12.82 39.19
CA ALA A 43 -50.59 13.89 38.46
C ALA A 43 -51.24 15.28 38.67
N VAL A 44 -50.42 16.32 38.78
CA VAL A 44 -50.88 17.71 38.89
C VAL A 44 -50.92 18.37 37.52
N LYS A 45 -51.98 19.13 37.22
CA LYS A 45 -52.16 19.85 35.96
C LYS A 45 -52.78 21.22 36.17
N ILE A 46 -52.24 22.24 35.48
CA ILE A 46 -52.81 23.59 35.45
C ILE A 46 -53.83 23.68 34.31
N VAL A 47 -55.05 24.11 34.60
CA VAL A 47 -56.19 24.09 33.67
C VAL A 47 -56.95 25.42 33.71
N ARG A 48 -57.40 25.90 32.55
CA ARG A 48 -58.25 27.10 32.44
C ARG A 48 -59.59 26.89 33.15
N ALA A 49 -60.04 27.90 33.90
CA ALA A 49 -61.34 27.87 34.60
C ALA A 49 -62.53 27.57 33.67
N ALA A 50 -62.49 28.08 32.44
CA ALA A 50 -63.52 27.81 31.43
C ALA A 50 -63.54 26.33 30.98
N HIS A 51 -62.37 25.68 30.88
CA HIS A 51 -62.24 24.29 30.42
C HIS A 51 -62.65 23.26 31.47
N LEU A 52 -62.52 23.61 32.76
CA LEU A 52 -63.07 22.81 33.86
C LEU A 52 -64.60 22.84 33.82
N ARG A 53 -65.18 24.03 33.72
CA ARG A 53 -66.66 24.23 33.72
C ARG A 53 -67.35 23.67 32.48
N SER A 54 -66.73 23.79 31.32
CA SER A 54 -67.25 23.21 30.06
C SER A 54 -66.94 21.72 29.89
N ASN A 55 -66.31 21.09 30.88
CA ASN A 55 -65.90 19.68 30.85
C ASN A 55 -64.96 19.33 29.66
N HIS A 56 -64.27 20.33 29.11
CA HIS A 56 -63.31 20.16 28.02
C HIS A 56 -62.02 19.48 28.51
N THR A 57 -61.61 19.75 29.75
CA THR A 57 -60.45 19.09 30.38
C THR A 57 -60.91 18.22 31.54
N GLN A 58 -61.02 16.91 31.30
CA GLN A 58 -61.59 15.95 32.25
C GLN A 58 -60.51 15.15 33.02
N SER A 59 -59.24 15.25 32.62
CA SER A 59 -58.13 14.55 33.27
C SER A 59 -56.80 15.22 32.95
N CYS A 60 -55.72 14.74 33.59
CA CYS A 60 -54.37 15.18 33.22
C CYS A 60 -53.98 14.80 31.77
N GLY A 61 -54.73 13.87 31.15
CA GLY A 61 -54.40 13.20 29.89
C GLY A 61 -54.45 11.67 30.03
N CYS A 62 -54.50 11.13 31.25
CA CYS A 62 -54.58 9.70 31.54
C CYS A 62 -55.83 9.05 30.94
N LEU A 63 -57.01 9.70 31.02
CA LEU A 63 -58.24 9.18 30.44
C LEU A 63 -58.14 8.96 28.93
N ARG A 64 -57.45 9.86 28.21
CA ARG A 64 -57.21 9.72 26.77
C ARG A 64 -56.24 8.55 26.49
N LYS A 65 -55.20 8.39 27.32
CA LYS A 65 -54.23 7.29 27.21
C LYS A 65 -54.84 5.92 27.53
N GLU A 66 -55.82 5.85 28.41
CA GLU A 66 -56.57 4.62 28.71
C GLU A 66 -57.46 4.21 27.52
N ARG A 67 -58.32 5.13 27.05
CA ARG A 67 -59.20 4.87 25.89
C ARG A 67 -58.43 4.49 24.62
N ALA A 68 -57.28 5.11 24.37
CA ALA A 68 -56.42 4.78 23.23
C ALA A 68 -55.78 3.38 23.35
N ARG A 69 -55.54 2.88 24.57
CA ARG A 69 -55.01 1.53 24.80
C ARG A 69 -56.08 0.46 24.59
N GLU A 70 -57.32 0.72 24.98
CA GLU A 70 -58.44 -0.23 24.79
C GLU A 70 -58.85 -0.37 23.32
N ALA A 71 -58.77 0.70 22.52
CA ALA A 71 -59.17 0.69 21.12
C ALA A 71 -58.18 0.00 20.13
N THR A 72 -57.03 -0.51 20.59
CA THR A 72 -55.94 -0.97 19.70
C THR A 72 -55.77 -2.50 19.60
N PHE A 73 -56.60 -3.30 20.27
CA PHE A 73 -56.55 -4.76 20.10
C PHE A 73 -57.24 -5.18 18.80
N ILE A 74 -56.45 -5.60 17.83
CA ILE A 74 -56.91 -6.16 16.55
C ILE A 74 -56.52 -7.63 16.56
N ASP A 75 -57.52 -8.52 16.56
CA ASP A 75 -57.29 -9.95 16.42
C ASP A 75 -56.90 -10.28 14.97
N LEU A 76 -55.73 -10.89 14.80
CA LEU A 76 -55.19 -11.30 13.51
C LEU A 76 -55.35 -12.79 13.24
N THR A 77 -55.95 -13.56 14.15
CA THR A 77 -56.13 -15.01 14.03
C THR A 77 -56.79 -15.40 12.70
N GLY A 78 -56.18 -16.36 12.00
CA GLY A 78 -56.65 -16.84 10.69
C GLY A 78 -56.38 -15.91 9.52
N GLN A 79 -55.88 -14.69 9.75
CA GLN A 79 -55.58 -13.75 8.67
C GLN A 79 -54.27 -14.10 7.96
N ARG A 80 -54.24 -13.82 6.66
CA ARG A 80 -53.06 -14.01 5.80
C ARG A 80 -52.40 -12.68 5.50
N PHE A 81 -51.08 -12.62 5.67
CA PHE A 81 -50.23 -11.48 5.35
C PHE A 81 -49.08 -11.94 4.46
N HIS A 82 -49.16 -11.66 3.16
CA HIS A 82 -48.23 -12.22 2.17
C HIS A 82 -48.15 -13.75 2.29
N ARG A 83 -46.98 -14.30 2.67
CA ARG A 83 -46.79 -15.75 2.87
C ARG A 83 -47.06 -16.21 4.29
N TRP A 84 -47.37 -15.33 5.23
CA TRP A 84 -47.70 -15.69 6.60
C TRP A 84 -49.18 -15.96 6.76
N THR A 85 -49.52 -17.07 7.39
CA THR A 85 -50.85 -17.35 7.95
C THR A 85 -50.76 -17.27 9.46
N VAL A 86 -51.60 -16.45 10.08
CA VAL A 86 -51.63 -16.28 11.55
C VAL A 86 -52.44 -17.40 12.19
N ILE A 87 -51.86 -18.08 13.17
CA ILE A 87 -52.46 -19.24 13.86
C ILE A 87 -53.18 -18.83 15.13
N ASN A 88 -52.49 -18.11 16.02
CA ASN A 88 -53.04 -17.59 17.27
C ASN A 88 -52.10 -16.52 17.86
N GLN A 89 -52.57 -15.82 18.89
CA GLN A 89 -51.72 -14.90 19.64
C GLN A 89 -50.61 -15.69 20.37
N GLY A 90 -49.38 -15.21 20.23
CA GLY A 90 -48.21 -15.75 20.93
C GLY A 90 -47.83 -14.89 22.15
N GLU A 91 -46.71 -15.24 22.78
CA GLU A 91 -46.20 -14.50 23.93
C GLU A 91 -45.82 -13.06 23.55
N ASN A 92 -46.34 -12.10 24.32
CA ASN A 92 -46.05 -10.69 24.11
C ASN A 92 -44.55 -10.39 24.31
N LEU A 93 -44.00 -9.53 23.47
CA LEU A 93 -42.67 -8.95 23.70
C LEU A 93 -42.78 -7.87 24.76
N ILE A 94 -42.05 -8.03 25.86
CA ILE A 94 -41.87 -6.99 26.87
C ILE A 94 -40.50 -6.37 26.66
N VAL A 95 -40.46 -5.09 26.32
CA VAL A 95 -39.20 -4.34 26.18
C VAL A 95 -38.78 -3.71 27.51
N PRO A 96 -37.51 -3.29 27.69
CA PRO A 96 -37.04 -2.71 28.96
C PRO A 96 -37.83 -1.50 29.48
N SER A 97 -38.52 -0.76 28.60
CA SER A 97 -39.42 0.33 29.00
C SER A 97 -40.72 -0.14 29.68
N GLY A 98 -40.95 -1.45 29.78
CA GLY A 98 -42.18 -2.06 30.27
C GLY A 98 -43.31 -2.10 29.25
N GLU A 99 -43.09 -1.58 28.03
CA GLU A 99 -44.07 -1.63 26.95
C GLU A 99 -44.24 -3.06 26.42
N LYS A 100 -45.48 -3.43 26.12
CA LYS A 100 -45.87 -4.77 25.66
C LYS A 100 -46.28 -4.71 24.20
N PHE A 101 -45.65 -5.52 23.36
CA PHE A 101 -46.01 -5.66 21.95
C PHE A 101 -46.59 -7.05 21.66
N VAL A 102 -47.73 -7.07 20.99
CA VAL A 102 -48.42 -8.32 20.63
C VAL A 102 -47.64 -9.04 19.52
N ARG A 103 -47.32 -10.31 19.77
CA ARG A 103 -46.75 -11.24 18.79
C ARG A 103 -47.76 -12.31 18.44
N TRP A 104 -47.59 -12.86 17.25
CA TRP A 104 -48.48 -13.84 16.65
C TRP A 104 -47.68 -15.06 16.23
N ASN A 105 -48.18 -16.24 16.58
CA ASN A 105 -47.67 -17.48 16.00
C ASN A 105 -48.18 -17.56 14.58
N THR A 106 -47.28 -17.85 13.65
CA THR A 106 -47.53 -17.84 12.21
C THR A 106 -46.93 -19.07 11.56
N VAL A 107 -47.51 -19.48 10.43
CA VAL A 107 -46.97 -20.48 9.52
C VAL A 107 -46.75 -19.81 8.18
N CYS A 108 -45.55 -19.94 7.63
CA CYS A 108 -45.25 -19.45 6.28
C CYS A 108 -45.72 -20.47 5.24
N ASP A 109 -46.00 -20.04 4.01
CA ASP A 109 -46.25 -20.92 2.86
C ASP A 109 -45.11 -21.95 2.65
N CYS A 110 -43.89 -21.63 3.11
CA CYS A 110 -42.72 -22.53 3.13
C CYS A 110 -42.80 -23.67 4.17
N GLY A 111 -43.84 -23.71 5.00
CA GLY A 111 -44.01 -24.63 6.13
C GLY A 111 -43.34 -24.18 7.44
N ASN A 112 -42.37 -23.24 7.38
CA ASN A 112 -41.69 -22.76 8.59
C ASN A 112 -42.63 -21.95 9.49
N LYS A 113 -42.51 -22.17 10.79
CA LYS A 113 -43.25 -21.44 11.83
C LYS A 113 -42.47 -20.19 12.25
N GLY A 114 -43.17 -19.16 12.68
CA GLY A 114 -42.57 -17.91 13.14
C GLY A 114 -43.38 -17.22 14.23
N LEU A 115 -42.69 -16.50 15.12
CA LEU A 115 -43.31 -15.62 16.12
C LEU A 115 -43.09 -14.17 15.70
N VAL A 116 -44.11 -13.53 15.13
CA VAL A 116 -43.98 -12.25 14.41
C VAL A 116 -44.81 -11.16 15.09
N LEU A 117 -44.27 -9.95 15.18
CA LEU A 117 -45.00 -8.79 15.70
C LEU A 117 -46.19 -8.40 14.79
N GLY A 118 -47.31 -8.02 15.39
CA GLY A 118 -48.53 -7.68 14.64
C GLY A 118 -48.40 -6.47 13.72
N THR A 119 -47.56 -5.48 14.06
CA THR A 119 -47.37 -4.29 13.22
C THR A 119 -46.60 -4.60 11.93
N PRO A 120 -45.42 -5.27 11.96
CA PRO A 120 -44.73 -5.75 10.77
C PRO A 120 -45.53 -6.68 9.84
N LEU A 121 -46.46 -7.48 10.39
CA LEU A 121 -47.37 -8.29 9.57
C LEU A 121 -48.32 -7.39 8.76
N ARG A 122 -48.99 -6.45 9.44
CA ARG A 122 -50.00 -5.57 8.83
C ARG A 122 -49.42 -4.56 7.84
N ASN A 123 -48.23 -4.01 8.12
CA ASN A 123 -47.59 -3.03 7.24
C ASN A 123 -46.74 -3.69 6.11
N GLY A 124 -46.67 -5.02 6.06
CA GLY A 124 -45.94 -5.75 5.03
C GLY A 124 -44.41 -5.76 5.17
N GLN A 125 -43.84 -5.34 6.30
CA GLN A 125 -42.42 -5.48 6.58
C GLN A 125 -42.01 -6.94 6.78
N SER A 126 -42.88 -7.75 7.39
CA SER A 126 -42.69 -9.20 7.50
C SER A 126 -43.54 -9.92 6.46
N LYS A 127 -42.91 -10.35 5.36
CA LYS A 127 -43.61 -10.98 4.21
C LYS A 127 -43.56 -12.51 4.22
N SER A 128 -42.54 -13.10 4.84
CA SER A 128 -42.32 -14.55 4.87
C SER A 128 -41.30 -14.95 5.93
N CYS A 129 -41.07 -16.26 6.08
CA CYS A 129 -40.00 -16.89 6.87
C CYS A 129 -38.57 -16.51 6.43
N GLY A 130 -38.42 -15.65 5.41
CA GLY A 130 -37.17 -15.36 4.71
C GLY A 130 -37.03 -16.13 3.40
N CYS A 131 -37.87 -17.14 3.15
CA CYS A 131 -37.87 -17.92 1.89
C CYS A 131 -38.10 -17.04 0.66
N TYR A 132 -39.00 -16.06 0.75
CA TYR A 132 -39.31 -15.17 -0.35
C TYR A 132 -38.08 -14.38 -0.82
N GLN A 133 -37.24 -13.93 0.13
CA GLN A 133 -36.01 -13.22 -0.20
C GLN A 133 -34.94 -14.15 -0.77
N LYS A 134 -34.87 -15.41 -0.28
CA LYS A 134 -33.96 -16.42 -0.83
C LYS A 134 -34.31 -16.79 -2.28
N GLU A 135 -35.60 -16.94 -2.58
CA GLU A 135 -36.10 -17.23 -3.93
C GLU A 135 -35.74 -16.09 -4.90
N ILE A 136 -36.07 -14.84 -4.56
CA ILE A 136 -35.72 -13.68 -5.39
C ILE A 136 -34.20 -13.56 -5.58
N ALA A 137 -33.41 -13.77 -4.52
CA ALA A 137 -31.95 -13.74 -4.63
C ALA A 137 -31.41 -14.84 -5.56
N SER A 138 -31.99 -16.04 -5.52
CA SER A 138 -31.60 -17.14 -6.41
C SER A 138 -31.91 -16.83 -7.89
N GLU A 139 -33.09 -16.26 -8.18
CA GLU A 139 -33.46 -15.85 -9.53
C GLU A 139 -32.56 -14.73 -10.07
N LEU A 140 -32.20 -13.75 -9.24
CA LEU A 140 -31.29 -12.67 -9.62
C LEU A 140 -29.85 -13.13 -9.84
N ASN A 141 -29.43 -14.22 -9.21
CA ASN A 141 -28.10 -14.83 -9.35
C ASN A 141 -27.95 -15.71 -10.60
N LEU A 142 -29.07 -16.11 -11.23
CA LEU A 142 -29.08 -16.89 -12.48
C LEU A 142 -28.85 -16.04 -13.74
N LYS A 143 -28.87 -14.71 -13.63
CA LYS A 143 -28.69 -13.81 -14.78
C LYS A 143 -27.24 -13.84 -15.25
N ASP A 144 -27.03 -14.34 -16.48
CA ASP A 144 -25.72 -14.33 -17.12
C ASP A 144 -25.25 -12.89 -17.39
N LEU A 145 -24.03 -12.57 -16.93
CA LEU A 145 -23.39 -11.27 -17.11
C LEU A 145 -22.32 -11.29 -18.20
N THR A 146 -22.06 -12.44 -18.82
CA THR A 146 -21.03 -12.59 -19.87
C THR A 146 -21.19 -11.55 -20.98
N GLY A 147 -20.08 -10.91 -21.34
CA GLY A 147 -20.02 -9.84 -22.35
C GLY A 147 -20.48 -8.47 -21.87
N GLN A 148 -21.11 -8.35 -20.69
CA GLN A 148 -21.55 -7.05 -20.17
C GLN A 148 -20.36 -6.22 -19.67
N ARG A 149 -20.47 -4.90 -19.83
CA ARG A 149 -19.46 -3.92 -19.41
C ARG A 149 -19.88 -3.17 -18.15
N PHE A 150 -18.97 -3.10 -17.18
CA PHE A 150 -19.11 -2.38 -15.92
C PHE A 150 -17.91 -1.45 -15.74
N GLY A 151 -18.06 -0.17 -16.13
CA GLY A 151 -16.93 0.77 -16.19
C GLY A 151 -15.86 0.29 -17.17
N LYS A 152 -14.64 0.09 -16.68
CA LYS A 152 -13.49 -0.44 -17.45
C LYS A 152 -13.45 -1.97 -17.52
N LEU A 153 -14.39 -2.68 -16.89
CA LEU A 153 -14.41 -4.14 -16.83
C LEU A 153 -15.39 -4.72 -17.85
N VAL A 154 -14.96 -5.73 -18.61
CA VAL A 154 -15.81 -6.59 -19.44
C VAL A 154 -15.85 -7.97 -18.82
N VAL A 155 -17.04 -8.50 -18.58
CA VAL A 155 -17.22 -9.84 -18.02
C VAL A 155 -16.92 -10.90 -19.07
N LEU A 156 -16.05 -11.86 -18.74
CA LEU A 156 -15.64 -12.95 -19.63
C LEU A 156 -16.41 -14.24 -19.36
N GLU A 157 -16.45 -14.68 -18.11
CA GLU A 157 -17.09 -15.94 -17.73
C GLU A 157 -17.42 -15.95 -16.24
N ARG A 158 -18.41 -16.75 -15.87
CA ARG A 158 -18.70 -17.07 -14.46
C ARG A 158 -17.63 -18.02 -13.94
N VAL A 159 -17.15 -17.77 -12.72
CA VAL A 159 -16.25 -18.70 -12.02
C VAL A 159 -17.02 -19.48 -10.95
N GLU A 160 -16.41 -20.56 -10.46
CA GLU A 160 -17.01 -21.39 -9.43
C GLU A 160 -17.43 -20.59 -8.19
N ASP A 161 -18.58 -20.95 -7.65
CA ASP A 161 -19.19 -20.28 -6.51
C ASP A 161 -18.32 -20.46 -5.27
N HIS A 162 -17.99 -19.36 -4.60
CA HIS A 162 -17.29 -19.43 -3.32
C HIS A 162 -18.31 -19.61 -2.19
N ILE A 163 -18.27 -20.75 -1.52
CA ILE A 163 -19.12 -21.04 -0.36
C ILE A 163 -18.47 -20.46 0.89
N THR A 164 -19.17 -19.53 1.52
CA THR A 164 -18.75 -18.96 2.81
C THR A 164 -18.94 -19.97 3.96
N SER A 165 -18.24 -19.77 5.08
CA SER A 165 -18.39 -20.59 6.29
C SER A 165 -19.82 -20.68 6.83
N GLY A 166 -20.69 -19.71 6.48
CA GLY A 166 -22.12 -19.71 6.82
C GLY A 166 -23.03 -20.37 5.78
N GLY A 167 -22.47 -21.07 4.79
CA GLY A 167 -23.20 -21.78 3.73
C GLY A 167 -23.75 -20.89 2.61
N ASN A 168 -23.45 -19.59 2.59
CA ASN A 168 -23.88 -18.72 1.49
C ASN A 168 -22.94 -18.87 0.29
N SER A 169 -23.51 -19.10 -0.90
CA SER A 169 -22.79 -19.05 -2.18
C SER A 169 -22.56 -17.60 -2.62
N ILE A 170 -21.32 -17.28 -2.99
CA ILE A 170 -20.93 -16.01 -3.61
C ILE A 170 -20.55 -16.27 -5.06
N VAL A 171 -21.37 -15.75 -5.98
CA VAL A 171 -21.11 -15.78 -7.42
C VAL A 171 -20.09 -14.71 -7.80
N LYS A 172 -18.93 -15.14 -8.29
CA LYS A 172 -17.88 -14.28 -8.85
C LYS A 172 -17.80 -14.42 -10.38
N TRP A 173 -17.29 -13.37 -11.01
CA TRP A 173 -17.11 -13.27 -12.45
C TRP A 173 -15.67 -12.91 -12.78
N LYS A 174 -15.08 -13.63 -13.73
CA LYS A 174 -13.80 -13.25 -14.32
C LYS A 174 -14.02 -12.09 -15.28
N CYS A 175 -13.31 -11.00 -15.07
CA CYS A 175 -13.46 -9.77 -15.83
C CYS A 175 -12.12 -9.36 -16.43
N LYS A 176 -12.12 -8.92 -17.69
CA LYS A 176 -10.97 -8.25 -18.33
C LYS A 176 -11.15 -6.75 -18.21
N CYS A 177 -10.16 -6.07 -17.65
CA CYS A 177 -10.15 -4.62 -17.61
C CYS A 177 -9.56 -4.04 -18.91
N ASP A 178 -9.93 -2.80 -19.26
CA ASP A 178 -9.30 -2.04 -20.36
C ASP A 178 -7.78 -1.91 -20.16
N CYS A 179 -7.30 -2.01 -18.91
CA CYS A 179 -5.88 -2.07 -18.53
C CYS A 179 -5.17 -3.38 -18.97
N GLY A 180 -5.90 -4.38 -19.47
CA GLY A 180 -5.41 -5.72 -19.79
C GLY A 180 -5.46 -6.71 -18.63
N LYS A 181 -5.39 -6.25 -17.37
CA LYS A 181 -5.42 -7.12 -16.17
C LYS A 181 -6.76 -7.85 -16.04
N ILE A 182 -6.67 -9.14 -15.70
CA ILE A 182 -7.79 -9.97 -15.30
C ILE A 182 -8.08 -9.77 -13.81
N THR A 183 -9.34 -9.66 -13.44
CA THR A 183 -9.78 -9.52 -12.04
C THR A 183 -11.07 -10.31 -11.80
N PHE A 184 -11.32 -10.70 -10.55
CA PHE A 184 -12.47 -11.50 -10.16
C PHE A 184 -13.40 -10.67 -9.29
N VAL A 185 -14.60 -10.39 -9.78
CA VAL A 185 -15.53 -9.44 -9.16
C VAL A 185 -16.84 -10.13 -8.81
N ARG A 186 -17.41 -9.80 -7.65
CA ARG A 186 -18.70 -10.32 -7.22
C ARG A 186 -19.84 -9.74 -8.04
N THR A 187 -20.90 -10.54 -8.23
CA THR A 187 -22.12 -10.12 -8.95
C THR A 187 -22.74 -8.85 -8.36
N ASP A 188 -22.80 -8.74 -7.02
CA ASP A 188 -23.39 -7.58 -6.35
C ASP A 188 -22.53 -6.32 -6.54
N SER A 189 -21.20 -6.45 -6.48
CA SER A 189 -20.27 -5.34 -6.72
C SER A 189 -20.31 -4.83 -8.17
N LEU A 190 -20.49 -5.72 -9.15
CA LEU A 190 -20.71 -5.32 -10.55
C LEU A 190 -22.02 -4.54 -10.71
N LYS A 191 -23.14 -5.10 -10.21
CA LYS A 191 -24.48 -4.49 -10.36
C LYS A 191 -24.64 -3.18 -9.61
N ARG A 192 -24.08 -3.05 -8.40
CA ARG A 192 -24.07 -1.78 -7.63
C ARG A 192 -23.07 -0.76 -8.16
N GLY A 193 -22.09 -1.20 -8.95
CA GLY A 193 -21.01 -0.35 -9.47
C GLY A 193 -19.91 -0.06 -8.44
N ASP A 194 -19.77 -0.88 -7.41
CA ASP A 194 -18.70 -0.77 -6.41
C ASP A 194 -17.32 -1.05 -7.03
N THR A 195 -17.27 -1.89 -8.06
CA THR A 195 -16.02 -2.27 -8.75
C THR A 195 -16.11 -1.94 -10.24
N LYS A 196 -15.37 -0.91 -10.67
CA LYS A 196 -15.39 -0.37 -12.04
C LYS A 196 -14.08 -0.59 -12.82
N SER A 197 -13.06 -1.19 -12.20
CA SER A 197 -11.77 -1.47 -12.85
C SER A 197 -10.96 -2.52 -12.08
N CYS A 198 -9.85 -2.95 -12.68
CA CYS A 198 -8.81 -3.80 -12.07
C CYS A 198 -8.06 -3.13 -10.88
N GLY A 199 -8.48 -1.95 -10.42
CA GLY A 199 -7.71 -1.07 -9.54
C GLY A 199 -6.92 0.00 -10.31
N CYS A 200 -6.73 -0.16 -11.62
CA CYS A 200 -5.94 0.77 -12.45
C CYS A 200 -6.47 2.21 -12.47
N ILE A 201 -7.74 2.46 -12.14
CA ILE A 201 -8.26 3.83 -12.04
C ILE A 201 -7.53 4.61 -10.94
N PHE A 202 -7.10 3.93 -9.86
CA PHE A 202 -6.34 4.54 -8.78
C PHE A 202 -4.84 4.62 -9.08
N HIS A 203 -4.36 3.82 -10.04
CA HIS A 203 -2.96 3.81 -10.46
C HIS A 203 -2.71 4.58 -11.75
N SER A 204 -3.73 5.12 -12.43
CA SER A 204 -3.52 5.97 -13.60
C SER A 204 -2.98 7.34 -13.18
N PRO A 205 -2.04 7.92 -13.95
CA PRO A 205 -1.43 9.18 -13.59
C PRO A 205 -2.47 10.30 -13.67
N LYS A 206 -2.50 11.17 -12.66
CA LYS A 206 -3.42 12.33 -12.61
C LYS A 206 -3.22 13.32 -13.78
N SER A 207 -2.06 13.31 -14.41
CA SER A 207 -1.69 14.22 -15.49
C SER A 207 -0.95 13.47 -16.59
N ASN A 208 -1.27 13.73 -17.85
CA ASN A 208 -0.53 13.18 -18.98
C ASN A 208 0.86 13.84 -19.10
N LEU A 209 1.92 13.04 -19.02
CA LEU A 209 3.30 13.49 -19.21
C LEU A 209 3.91 13.04 -20.55
N ILE A 210 3.18 12.29 -21.39
CA ILE A 210 3.69 11.80 -22.68
C ILE A 210 4.24 12.96 -23.51
N GLY A 211 5.46 12.77 -24.05
CA GLY A 211 6.20 13.74 -24.84
C GLY A 211 6.92 14.83 -24.04
N LYS A 212 6.69 14.95 -22.73
CA LYS A 212 7.36 15.96 -21.91
C LYS A 212 8.80 15.55 -21.62
N ARG A 213 9.69 16.55 -21.61
CA ARG A 213 11.11 16.42 -21.29
C ARG A 213 11.38 16.81 -19.83
N PHE A 214 12.17 15.99 -19.14
CA PHE A 214 12.67 16.21 -17.79
C PHE A 214 14.18 15.96 -17.81
N ASN A 215 14.96 17.03 -17.86
CA ASN A 215 16.41 16.96 -18.07
C ASN A 215 16.74 16.09 -19.31
N ARG A 216 17.48 14.98 -19.18
CA ARG A 216 17.82 14.09 -20.30
C ARG A 216 16.73 13.08 -20.68
N LEU A 217 15.57 13.09 -20.02
CA LEU A 217 14.52 12.09 -20.19
C LEU A 217 13.32 12.64 -20.95
N VAL A 218 12.84 11.91 -21.96
CA VAL A 218 11.58 12.18 -22.67
C VAL A 218 10.59 11.06 -22.40
N VAL A 219 9.43 11.40 -21.83
CA VAL A 219 8.37 10.43 -21.52
C VAL A 219 7.74 9.90 -22.80
N LYS A 220 7.63 8.57 -22.95
CA LYS A 220 7.04 7.91 -24.11
C LYS A 220 5.64 7.40 -23.83
N GLU A 221 5.45 6.68 -22.73
CA GLU A 221 4.16 6.06 -22.40
C GLU A 221 4.01 5.77 -20.91
N TRP A 222 2.78 5.45 -20.51
CA TRP A 222 2.49 4.93 -19.19
C TRP A 222 2.70 3.41 -19.16
N ALA A 223 3.51 2.94 -18.24
CA ALA A 223 3.86 1.54 -18.07
C ALA A 223 3.56 1.08 -16.64
N PHE A 224 3.65 -0.23 -16.41
CA PHE A 224 3.55 -0.83 -15.08
C PHE A 224 4.90 -1.45 -14.74
N SER A 225 5.43 -1.14 -13.56
CA SER A 225 6.61 -1.85 -13.05
C SER A 225 6.16 -3.19 -12.48
N PHE A 226 6.85 -4.26 -12.85
CA PHE A 226 6.76 -5.55 -12.17
C PHE A 226 7.75 -5.51 -11.00
N THR A 227 7.27 -5.80 -9.79
CA THR A 227 8.15 -6.14 -8.67
C THR A 227 8.18 -7.66 -8.58
N ASP A 228 9.36 -8.25 -8.56
CA ASP A 228 9.57 -9.71 -8.62
C ASP A 228 8.94 -10.47 -7.44
N GLU A 229 8.53 -9.79 -6.37
CA GLU A 229 8.09 -10.42 -5.12
C GLU A 229 6.57 -10.45 -4.91
N ASP A 230 5.77 -9.67 -5.65
CA ASP A 230 4.31 -9.63 -5.46
C ASP A 230 3.58 -9.43 -6.80
N GLU A 231 3.05 -10.52 -7.38
CA GLU A 231 2.18 -10.50 -8.59
C GLU A 231 0.90 -9.64 -8.42
N GLU A 232 0.64 -9.16 -7.20
CA GLU A 232 -0.58 -8.44 -6.84
C GLU A 232 -0.44 -6.91 -7.00
N TYR A 233 0.76 -6.34 -6.88
CA TYR A 233 0.97 -4.89 -6.76
C TYR A 233 1.72 -4.25 -7.96
N HIS A 234 0.96 -3.73 -8.93
CA HIS A 234 1.54 -2.94 -10.03
C HIS A 234 1.59 -1.46 -9.64
N ARG A 235 2.78 -0.93 -9.31
CA ARG A 235 2.97 0.53 -9.34
C ARG A 235 3.08 0.97 -10.79
N GLY A 236 2.20 1.88 -11.20
CA GLY A 236 2.32 2.47 -12.52
C GLY A 236 3.44 3.53 -12.53
N ALA A 237 4.20 3.56 -13.62
CA ALA A 237 5.36 4.41 -13.82
C ALA A 237 5.39 4.93 -15.26
N TRP A 238 6.15 5.99 -15.50
CA TRP A 238 6.38 6.51 -16.85
C TRP A 238 7.59 5.82 -17.48
N LEU A 239 7.40 5.23 -18.65
CA LEU A 239 8.50 4.77 -19.48
C LEU A 239 9.10 5.98 -20.20
N SER A 240 10.37 6.26 -19.93
CA SER A 240 11.08 7.43 -20.43
C SER A 240 12.34 7.03 -21.20
N GLN A 241 12.59 7.68 -22.34
CA GLN A 241 13.81 7.51 -23.12
C GLN A 241 14.82 8.59 -22.72
N CYS A 242 16.02 8.18 -22.33
CA CYS A 242 17.12 9.10 -22.08
C CYS A 242 17.79 9.54 -23.39
N ASP A 243 18.44 10.70 -23.40
CA ASP A 243 19.30 11.16 -24.50
C ASP A 243 20.41 10.15 -24.83
N CYS A 244 20.83 9.34 -23.85
CA CYS A 244 21.74 8.20 -24.00
C CYS A 244 21.13 7.01 -24.80
N GLY A 245 19.85 7.09 -25.19
CA GLY A 245 19.09 6.03 -25.85
C GLY A 245 18.44 5.01 -24.91
N ARG A 246 18.95 4.85 -23.67
CA ARG A 246 18.44 3.88 -22.70
C ARG A 246 17.02 4.25 -22.23
N MET A 247 16.16 3.24 -22.14
CA MET A 247 14.82 3.33 -21.56
C MET A 247 14.85 3.08 -20.06
N ILE A 248 14.12 3.88 -19.28
CA ILE A 248 13.98 3.70 -17.83
C ILE A 248 12.52 3.90 -17.39
N LEU A 249 12.17 3.31 -16.25
CA LEU A 249 10.92 3.60 -15.55
C LEU A 249 11.17 4.71 -14.53
N SER A 250 10.26 5.69 -14.47
CA SER A 250 10.34 6.78 -13.51
C SER A 250 8.95 7.17 -13.03
N SER A 251 8.81 7.48 -11.75
CA SER A 251 7.55 7.99 -11.19
C SER A 251 7.32 9.45 -11.57
N THR A 252 6.07 9.90 -11.42
CA THR A 252 5.72 11.33 -11.62
C THR A 252 6.50 12.24 -10.67
N THR A 253 6.73 11.80 -9.43
CA THR A 253 7.44 12.58 -8.42
C THR A 253 8.90 12.73 -8.81
N GLU A 254 9.58 11.63 -9.12
CA GLU A 254 11.00 11.64 -9.50
C GLU A 254 11.30 12.55 -10.71
N LEU A 255 10.44 12.52 -11.72
CA LEU A 255 10.54 13.38 -12.90
C LEU A 255 10.36 14.85 -12.55
N LYS A 256 9.39 15.18 -11.68
CA LYS A 256 9.07 16.58 -11.34
C LYS A 256 10.04 17.19 -10.33
N THR A 257 10.54 16.41 -9.37
CA THR A 257 11.47 16.90 -8.35
C THR A 257 12.92 16.92 -8.84
N GLY A 258 13.22 16.30 -9.99
CA GLY A 258 14.57 16.18 -10.50
C GLY A 258 15.40 15.12 -9.77
N HIS A 259 14.77 14.18 -9.04
CA HIS A 259 15.51 13.06 -8.45
C HIS A 259 15.99 12.06 -9.51
N THR A 260 15.33 12.03 -10.68
CA THR A 260 15.76 11.21 -11.82
C THR A 260 15.91 12.10 -13.05
N GLU A 261 17.16 12.45 -13.35
CA GLU A 261 17.50 13.39 -14.42
C GLU A 261 18.01 12.72 -15.70
N SER A 262 18.40 11.45 -15.60
CA SER A 262 18.93 10.67 -16.72
C SER A 262 18.81 9.16 -16.45
N CYS A 263 19.26 8.36 -17.41
CA CYS A 263 19.42 6.90 -17.28
C CYS A 263 20.52 6.46 -16.27
N GLY A 264 21.06 7.39 -15.47
CA GLY A 264 22.28 7.24 -14.68
C GLY A 264 23.54 7.68 -15.43
N CYS A 265 23.46 7.98 -16.73
CA CYS A 265 24.61 8.41 -17.51
C CYS A 265 25.17 9.76 -17.06
N LEU A 266 24.31 10.70 -16.66
CA LEU A 266 24.74 12.01 -16.17
C LEU A 266 25.61 11.88 -14.90
N ALA A 267 25.20 11.03 -13.96
CA ALA A 267 25.99 10.76 -12.75
C ALA A 267 27.34 10.12 -13.09
N ARG A 268 27.38 9.22 -14.08
CA ARG A 268 28.63 8.58 -14.54
C ARG A 268 29.59 9.58 -15.18
N GLU A 269 29.08 10.49 -16.00
CA GLU A 269 29.88 11.57 -16.62
C GLU A 269 30.50 12.47 -15.56
N ILE A 270 29.69 12.95 -14.60
CA ILE A 270 30.18 13.80 -13.49
C ILE A 270 31.23 13.08 -12.62
N LEU A 271 31.07 11.77 -12.39
CA LEU A 271 32.05 10.99 -11.63
C LEU A 271 33.39 10.84 -12.36
N LEU A 272 33.36 10.68 -13.69
CA LEU A 272 34.58 10.61 -14.50
C LEU A 272 35.34 11.94 -14.45
N GLU A 273 34.62 13.07 -14.52
CA GLU A 273 35.23 14.40 -14.39
C GLU A 273 35.86 14.65 -13.02
N ARG A 274 35.22 14.18 -11.93
CA ARG A 274 35.70 14.39 -10.55
C ARG A 274 36.89 13.50 -10.14
N ASN A 275 37.04 12.34 -10.78
CA ASN A 275 38.10 11.39 -10.42
C ASN A 275 39.41 11.68 -11.14
N ASP A 276 39.46 12.71 -11.99
CA ASP A 276 40.63 13.07 -12.78
C ASP A 276 41.16 14.47 -12.43
N GLY A 277 42.47 14.64 -12.61
CA GLY A 277 43.18 15.91 -12.43
C GLY A 277 43.02 16.58 -11.06
N GLU A 278 43.07 17.91 -11.06
CA GLU A 278 43.10 18.77 -9.86
C GLU A 278 41.84 18.67 -8.99
N THR A 279 40.77 18.10 -9.52
CA THR A 279 39.48 17.99 -8.82
C THR A 279 39.38 16.76 -7.92
N ASN A 280 40.31 15.79 -8.07
CA ASN A 280 40.36 14.60 -7.23
C ASN A 280 41.04 14.93 -5.87
N PRO A 281 40.41 14.67 -4.71
CA PRO A 281 40.99 14.94 -3.39
C PRO A 281 42.33 14.22 -3.11
N SER A 282 42.62 13.16 -3.85
CA SER A 282 43.88 12.41 -3.77
C SER A 282 44.99 12.96 -4.68
N TRP A 283 44.70 14.01 -5.46
CA TRP A 283 45.63 14.60 -6.41
C TRP A 283 46.76 15.36 -5.69
N LYS A 284 48.01 14.96 -5.94
CA LYS A 284 49.22 15.53 -5.32
C LYS A 284 50.01 16.41 -6.29
N GLY A 285 49.34 17.34 -6.97
CA GLY A 285 50.01 18.33 -7.83
C GLY A 285 50.69 17.75 -9.07
N GLY A 286 50.18 16.64 -9.63
CA GLY A 286 50.80 15.97 -10.78
C GLY A 286 52.12 15.25 -10.49
N ILE A 287 52.55 15.14 -9.23
CA ILE A 287 53.81 14.50 -8.82
C ILE A 287 53.63 12.97 -8.76
N THR A 288 53.35 12.33 -9.89
CA THR A 288 53.53 10.88 -9.99
C THR A 288 55.03 10.63 -10.15
N PRO A 289 55.71 9.90 -9.23
CA PRO A 289 57.12 9.59 -9.44
C PRO A 289 57.32 8.79 -10.72
N LEU A 290 58.37 9.08 -11.49
CA LEU A 290 58.64 8.45 -12.80
C LEU A 290 58.52 6.92 -12.78
N TYR A 291 59.05 6.24 -11.75
CA TYR A 291 58.93 4.78 -11.63
C TYR A 291 57.47 4.28 -11.56
N ALA A 292 56.55 5.08 -11.01
CA ALA A 292 55.14 4.76 -10.92
C ALA A 292 54.43 5.02 -12.26
N GLU A 293 54.85 6.03 -13.02
CA GLU A 293 54.37 6.25 -14.40
C GLU A 293 54.77 5.09 -15.31
N ILE A 294 56.04 4.68 -15.25
CA ILE A 294 56.57 3.56 -16.02
C ILE A 294 55.80 2.27 -15.70
N ARG A 295 55.62 1.92 -14.42
CA ARG A 295 54.93 0.69 -14.00
C ARG A 295 53.43 0.67 -14.33
N ASN A 296 52.80 1.84 -14.44
CA ASN A 296 51.38 1.96 -14.81
C ASN A 296 51.17 2.06 -16.34
N SER A 297 52.25 2.18 -17.12
CA SER A 297 52.18 2.29 -18.57
C SER A 297 51.64 1.03 -19.25
N PRO A 298 51.00 1.14 -20.43
CA PRO A 298 50.66 0.00 -21.26
C PRO A 298 51.87 -0.88 -21.59
N LYS A 299 53.02 -0.27 -21.88
CA LYS A 299 54.26 -0.97 -22.24
C LYS A 299 54.77 -1.88 -21.12
N TYR A 300 54.65 -1.47 -19.85
CA TYR A 300 54.97 -2.34 -18.71
C TYR A 300 54.04 -3.54 -18.61
N LYS A 301 52.74 -3.38 -18.91
CA LYS A 301 51.80 -4.50 -18.93
C LYS A 301 52.14 -5.49 -20.03
N GLU A 302 52.47 -4.99 -21.22
CA GLU A 302 52.91 -5.80 -22.36
C GLU A 302 54.21 -6.57 -22.04
N TRP A 303 55.23 -5.88 -21.51
CA TRP A 303 56.48 -6.50 -21.10
C TRP A 303 56.27 -7.57 -20.03
N ARG A 304 55.48 -7.27 -18.99
CA ARG A 304 55.16 -8.22 -17.92
C ARG A 304 54.47 -9.47 -18.47
N GLU A 305 53.51 -9.30 -19.37
CA GLU A 305 52.80 -10.42 -19.97
C GLU A 305 53.74 -11.27 -20.83
N ALA A 306 54.59 -10.64 -21.65
CA ALA A 306 55.55 -11.34 -22.49
C ALA A 306 56.54 -12.19 -21.68
N VAL A 307 57.00 -11.70 -20.52
CA VAL A 307 57.87 -12.50 -19.62
C VAL A 307 57.12 -13.69 -19.02
N LEU A 308 55.87 -13.50 -18.60
CA LEU A 308 55.04 -14.58 -18.06
C LEU A 308 54.75 -15.66 -19.12
N GLU A 309 54.41 -15.23 -20.34
CA GLU A 309 54.18 -16.13 -21.48
C GLU A 309 55.44 -16.93 -21.82
N ARG A 310 56.61 -16.27 -21.91
CA ARG A 310 57.90 -16.94 -22.12
C ARG A 310 58.16 -18.02 -21.06
N ASP A 311 57.86 -17.71 -19.82
CA ASP A 311 58.09 -18.58 -18.66
C ASP A 311 56.94 -19.59 -18.44
N ASN A 312 55.99 -19.69 -19.38
CA ASN A 312 54.80 -20.55 -19.31
C ASN A 312 53.97 -20.36 -18.03
N TYR A 313 53.95 -19.15 -17.46
CA TYR A 313 53.30 -18.83 -16.19
C TYR A 313 53.74 -19.76 -15.04
N ILE A 314 55.01 -20.15 -15.01
CA ILE A 314 55.58 -20.99 -13.97
C ILE A 314 56.69 -20.22 -13.25
N CYS A 315 56.76 -20.36 -11.92
CA CYS A 315 57.86 -19.80 -11.13
C CYS A 315 59.18 -20.46 -11.54
N GLN A 316 60.13 -19.69 -12.07
CA GLN A 316 61.41 -20.17 -12.59
C GLN A 316 62.43 -20.56 -11.51
N ILE A 317 62.09 -20.37 -10.23
CA ILE A 317 62.91 -20.78 -9.09
C ILE A 317 62.47 -22.15 -8.55
N SER A 318 61.16 -22.36 -8.41
CA SER A 318 60.61 -23.60 -7.85
C SER A 318 60.08 -24.58 -8.89
N ASN A 319 59.90 -24.16 -10.14
CA ASN A 319 59.24 -24.92 -11.21
C ASN A 319 57.85 -25.43 -10.80
N ILE A 320 57.09 -24.61 -10.07
CA ILE A 320 55.74 -24.92 -9.60
C ILE A 320 54.77 -23.86 -10.15
N GLU A 321 53.62 -24.32 -10.63
CA GLU A 321 52.50 -23.48 -11.04
C GLU A 321 51.81 -22.88 -9.79
N THR A 322 51.60 -21.56 -9.80
CA THR A 322 50.93 -20.84 -8.70
C THR A 322 50.21 -19.61 -9.23
N LYS A 323 49.19 -19.17 -8.50
CA LYS A 323 48.41 -17.96 -8.83
C LYS A 323 49.11 -16.65 -8.43
N ASP A 324 50.10 -16.71 -7.55
CA ASP A 324 50.81 -15.55 -7.00
C ASP A 324 52.16 -15.30 -7.71
N LEU A 325 52.13 -15.02 -9.02
CA LEU A 325 53.35 -14.78 -9.82
C LEU A 325 53.67 -13.29 -9.96
N ASN A 326 54.96 -12.98 -9.86
CA ASN A 326 55.53 -11.66 -10.09
C ASN A 326 56.63 -11.76 -11.15
N VAL A 327 56.81 -10.69 -11.91
CA VAL A 327 57.95 -10.56 -12.82
C VAL A 327 58.99 -9.67 -12.17
N HIS A 328 60.19 -10.19 -11.98
CA HIS A 328 61.33 -9.52 -11.38
C HIS A 328 62.33 -9.09 -12.47
N HIS A 329 62.96 -7.91 -12.34
CA HIS A 329 64.07 -7.52 -13.21
C HIS A 329 65.38 -8.04 -12.60
N LYS A 330 66.17 -8.82 -13.34
CA LYS A 330 67.45 -9.40 -12.89
C LYS A 330 68.47 -8.29 -12.62
N LYS A 331 68.68 -7.41 -13.60
CA LYS A 331 69.31 -6.11 -13.41
C LYS A 331 68.31 -5.17 -12.73
N PRO A 332 68.64 -4.57 -11.57
CA PRO A 332 67.68 -3.78 -10.81
C PRO A 332 67.09 -2.64 -11.64
N PHE A 333 65.77 -2.47 -11.55
CA PHE A 333 65.04 -1.40 -12.24
C PHE A 333 65.68 -0.01 -12.07
N TYR A 334 66.13 0.35 -10.86
CA TYR A 334 66.74 1.67 -10.61
C TYR A 334 68.08 1.83 -11.33
N GLN A 335 68.87 0.76 -11.45
CA GLN A 335 70.18 0.80 -12.09
C GLN A 335 70.03 0.98 -13.60
N ILE A 336 69.01 0.37 -14.21
CA ILE A 336 68.69 0.58 -15.63
C ILE A 336 68.33 2.06 -15.88
N ILE A 337 67.55 2.66 -14.99
CA ILE A 337 67.18 4.08 -15.08
C ILE A 337 68.42 4.98 -14.96
N GLU A 338 69.30 4.72 -13.99
CA GLU A 338 70.55 5.48 -13.79
C GLU A 338 71.53 5.33 -14.96
N ASP A 339 71.79 4.10 -15.40
CA ASP A 339 72.75 3.79 -16.48
C ASP A 339 72.32 4.42 -17.82
N ASN A 340 71.01 4.54 -18.05
CA ASN A 340 70.43 5.11 -19.27
C ASN A 340 70.02 6.58 -19.12
N CYS A 341 70.26 7.22 -17.97
CA CYS A 341 69.90 8.61 -17.68
C CYS A 341 68.43 8.93 -17.99
N ILE A 342 67.51 8.06 -17.56
CA ILE A 342 66.07 8.19 -17.86
C ILE A 342 65.40 9.09 -16.82
N ASP A 343 64.97 10.27 -17.25
CA ASP A 343 64.35 11.29 -16.38
C ASP A 343 62.87 11.53 -16.69
N CYS A 344 62.35 11.00 -17.81
CA CYS A 344 60.94 11.12 -18.19
C CYS A 344 60.34 9.80 -18.76
N ILE A 345 59.01 9.77 -18.90
CA ILE A 345 58.30 8.57 -19.37
C ILE A 345 58.57 8.29 -20.85
N GLU A 346 58.77 9.33 -21.67
CA GLU A 346 59.08 9.20 -23.08
C GLU A 346 60.42 8.46 -23.30
N GLU A 347 61.47 8.87 -22.57
CA GLU A 347 62.78 8.19 -22.57
C GLU A 347 62.68 6.76 -22.07
N ALA A 348 61.88 6.52 -21.01
CA ALA A 348 61.65 5.18 -20.49
C ALA A 348 60.98 4.28 -21.53
N LEU A 349 60.01 4.81 -22.30
CA LEU A 349 59.33 4.06 -23.35
C LEU A 349 60.27 3.72 -24.52
N GLU A 350 61.35 4.47 -24.74
CA GLU A 350 62.33 4.19 -25.81
C GLU A 350 63.51 3.32 -25.35
N CYS A 351 63.71 3.15 -24.04
CA CYS A 351 64.81 2.34 -23.51
C CYS A 351 64.63 0.83 -23.75
N GLU A 352 65.38 0.26 -24.69
CA GLU A 352 65.34 -1.19 -24.99
C GLU A 352 65.73 -2.07 -23.80
N GLU A 353 66.70 -1.65 -22.99
CA GLU A 353 67.20 -2.41 -21.84
C GLU A 353 66.12 -2.58 -20.76
N LEU A 354 65.30 -1.55 -20.54
CA LEU A 354 64.20 -1.56 -19.58
C LEU A 354 63.11 -2.58 -19.96
N TRP A 355 62.89 -2.77 -21.26
CA TRP A 355 61.87 -3.66 -21.81
C TRP A 355 62.46 -4.98 -22.33
N ASN A 356 63.71 -5.27 -22.03
CA ASN A 356 64.33 -6.53 -22.42
C ASN A 356 63.66 -7.69 -21.65
N ILE A 357 62.99 -8.58 -22.38
CA ILE A 357 62.30 -9.74 -21.81
C ILE A 357 63.30 -10.65 -21.07
N ASP A 358 64.53 -10.77 -21.56
CA ASP A 358 65.57 -11.61 -20.93
C ASP A 358 66.06 -11.05 -19.60
N ASN A 359 65.88 -9.77 -19.35
CA ASN A 359 66.09 -9.17 -18.04
C ASN A 359 64.91 -9.44 -17.07
N GLY A 360 63.77 -9.90 -17.57
CA GLY A 360 62.64 -10.34 -16.75
C GLY A 360 62.75 -11.80 -16.33
N ILE A 361 62.22 -12.14 -15.16
CA ILE A 361 62.03 -13.52 -14.71
C ILE A 361 60.76 -13.67 -13.87
N THR A 362 60.00 -14.73 -14.13
CA THR A 362 58.78 -15.07 -13.40
C THR A 362 59.10 -15.78 -12.08
N ILE A 363 58.73 -15.17 -10.95
CA ILE A 363 58.99 -15.67 -9.60
C ILE A 363 57.70 -15.60 -8.76
N SER A 364 57.39 -16.69 -8.05
CA SER A 364 56.26 -16.70 -7.10
C SER A 364 56.48 -15.74 -5.93
N GLU A 365 55.41 -15.26 -5.30
CA GLU A 365 55.49 -14.43 -4.09
C GLU A 365 56.40 -15.04 -3.02
N LYS A 366 56.31 -16.37 -2.81
CA LYS A 366 57.13 -17.14 -1.86
C LYS A 366 58.63 -16.93 -2.02
N TRP A 367 59.11 -16.82 -3.26
CA TRP A 367 60.53 -16.69 -3.58
C TRP A 367 60.93 -15.25 -3.93
N HIS A 368 59.97 -14.42 -4.33
CA HIS A 368 60.21 -13.01 -4.67
C HIS A 368 60.27 -12.13 -3.41
N SER A 369 59.13 -11.98 -2.72
CA SER A 369 59.02 -11.14 -1.52
C SER A 369 59.05 -11.96 -0.23
N GLY A 370 58.50 -13.17 -0.24
CA GLY A 370 58.39 -14.05 0.93
C GLY A 370 57.67 -13.42 2.11
N ILE A 371 56.83 -12.40 1.90
CA ILE A 371 56.10 -11.72 2.97
C ILE A 371 54.87 -12.54 3.35
N LYS A 372 54.08 -12.99 2.37
CA LYS A 372 52.87 -13.78 2.64
C LYS A 372 53.19 -15.16 3.18
N THR A 373 54.32 -15.76 2.77
CA THR A 373 54.72 -17.12 3.19
C THR A 373 55.78 -17.15 4.28
N ASP A 374 56.21 -15.99 4.77
CA ASP A 374 57.33 -15.83 5.71
C ASP A 374 58.58 -16.65 5.35
N ASN A 375 58.94 -16.66 4.06
CA ASN A 375 60.08 -17.43 3.58
C ASN A 375 61.38 -16.61 3.76
N PRO A 376 62.30 -16.99 4.67
CA PRO A 376 63.53 -16.25 4.89
C PRO A 376 64.50 -16.32 3.71
N LYS A 377 64.30 -17.30 2.79
CA LYS A 377 65.12 -17.46 1.59
C LYS A 377 64.64 -16.66 0.38
N ALA A 378 63.58 -15.85 0.53
CA ALA A 378 63.07 -15.04 -0.57
C ALA A 378 64.06 -13.91 -0.92
N PHE A 379 64.16 -13.56 -2.20
CA PHE A 379 65.16 -12.63 -2.72
C PHE A 379 65.17 -11.29 -1.96
N HIS A 380 64.00 -10.63 -1.87
CA HIS A 380 63.89 -9.34 -1.19
C HIS A 380 64.02 -9.41 0.34
N ARG A 381 63.92 -10.59 0.95
CA ARG A 381 64.23 -10.79 2.38
C ARG A 381 65.73 -10.81 2.64
N ILE A 382 66.52 -11.31 1.68
CA ILE A 382 67.99 -11.41 1.79
C ILE A 382 68.64 -10.09 1.39
N TYR A 383 68.31 -9.56 0.21
CA TYR A 383 69.02 -8.41 -0.38
C TYR A 383 68.27 -7.08 -0.33
N GLY A 384 67.02 -7.08 0.17
CA GLY A 384 66.18 -5.89 0.18
C GLY A 384 65.63 -5.50 -1.21
N CYS A 385 64.94 -4.36 -1.29
CA CYS A 385 64.27 -3.91 -2.52
C CYS A 385 65.08 -2.88 -3.34
N ARG A 386 66.16 -2.32 -2.79
CA ARG A 386 66.93 -1.21 -3.39
C ARG A 386 68.45 -1.30 -3.14
N SER A 387 68.92 -2.49 -2.77
CA SER A 387 70.30 -2.71 -2.28
C SER A 387 70.93 -3.96 -2.90
N PHE A 388 70.44 -4.38 -4.07
CA PHE A 388 70.93 -5.55 -4.78
C PHE A 388 71.47 -5.15 -6.15
N THR A 389 72.44 -5.90 -6.65
CA THR A 389 72.94 -5.81 -8.03
C THR A 389 72.50 -7.03 -8.84
N GLU A 390 72.76 -7.01 -10.14
CA GLU A 390 72.51 -8.17 -11.00
C GLU A 390 73.28 -9.41 -10.54
N GLU A 391 74.52 -9.24 -10.04
CA GLU A 391 75.31 -10.34 -9.49
C GLU A 391 74.65 -10.99 -8.27
N ASN A 392 74.04 -10.19 -7.38
CA ASN A 392 73.29 -10.73 -6.24
C ASN A 392 72.09 -11.57 -6.67
N PHE A 393 71.44 -11.22 -7.78
CA PHE A 393 70.34 -12.01 -8.32
C PHE A 393 70.81 -13.40 -8.77
N TYR A 394 71.91 -13.49 -9.51
CA TYR A 394 72.44 -14.78 -9.97
C TYR A 394 73.02 -15.60 -8.81
N GLU A 395 73.73 -14.97 -7.87
CA GLU A 395 74.18 -15.62 -6.63
C GLU A 395 73.00 -16.24 -5.87
N TRP A 396 71.90 -15.51 -5.72
CA TRP A 396 70.72 -16.02 -5.05
C TRP A 396 70.03 -17.15 -5.80
N LYS A 397 69.94 -17.04 -7.13
CA LYS A 397 69.23 -18.01 -7.97
C LYS A 397 69.94 -19.36 -8.03
N ASP A 398 71.27 -19.35 -7.99
CA ASP A 398 72.11 -20.54 -8.14
C ASP A 398 72.38 -21.27 -6.79
N ASN A 399 71.98 -20.66 -5.65
CA ASN A 399 72.08 -21.21 -4.29
C ASN A 399 70.73 -21.70 -3.75
#